data_AF-A0A093QPU9-F1
#
_entry.id   AF-A0A093QPU9-F1
#
_cell.length_a   1.000
_cell.length_b   1.000
_cell.length_c   1.000
_cell.angle_alpha   90.00
_cell.angle_beta   90.00
_cell.angle_gamma   90.00
#
_symmetry.space_group_name_H-M   'P 1'
#
loop_
_entity.id
_entity.type
_entity.pdbx_description
1 polymer ?
#
loop_
_entity_poly.entity_id
_entity_poly.type
_entity_poly.pdbx_seq_one_letter_code
_entity_poly.pdbx_strand_id
1 'polypeptide(L)'
;TELPDPYSPGREVAPELPQLIASHRLRSRVHQMPQLSARHLRGREELHLAHLVLSFITMGYVWQEGEEGTVQVMATQSSVLFQELSRSRGVQGNPEPQPHQSLSLAALYRNLDPIITLPGGESLRGFVLVTLLVEKAAVPGIKAIVRALHAILQHDEETLQRALEELAGAIEAMREALRRMHDHVDPAVFYAVIRIFLSGWKDNPTMPAGLVYEGVSEEPLAFSGGSAAQSTVLHAFDELLGIRHGQDTAAFLHRMRNYMPPPHRAFVEEIQRGPSLKQHVLSCRDRQ
;
A
#
# COMPACT_ATOMS: atom_id res chain seq x y z
N THR A 1 -1.55 -12.56 -14.63
CA THR A 1 -2.79 -12.41 -13.82
C THR A 1 -3.28 -13.72 -13.25
N GLU A 2 -2.65 -14.87 -13.55
CA GLU A 2 -3.11 -16.16 -13.06
C GLU A 2 -2.13 -16.74 -12.05
N LEU A 3 -2.68 -17.38 -11.01
CA LEU A 3 -1.94 -18.22 -10.08
C LEU A 3 -1.90 -19.67 -10.61
N PRO A 4 -0.87 -20.45 -10.26
CA PRO A 4 -0.77 -21.84 -10.68
C PRO A 4 -1.89 -22.70 -10.07
N ASP A 5 -2.17 -23.85 -10.69
CA ASP A 5 -3.33 -24.72 -10.38
C ASP A 5 -3.56 -25.02 -8.89
N PRO A 6 -2.54 -25.24 -8.04
CA PRO A 6 -2.76 -25.47 -6.61
C PRO A 6 -3.47 -24.32 -5.89
N TYR A 7 -3.49 -23.11 -6.47
CA TYR A 7 -4.14 -21.92 -5.92
C TYR A 7 -5.45 -21.57 -6.65
N SER A 8 -6.02 -22.51 -7.41
CA SER A 8 -7.34 -22.34 -8.04
C SER A 8 -8.44 -21.89 -7.07
N PRO A 9 -8.49 -22.28 -5.77
CA PRO A 9 -9.51 -21.78 -4.87
C PRO A 9 -9.44 -20.26 -4.68
N GLY A 10 -8.23 -19.69 -4.64
CA GLY A 10 -8.05 -18.24 -4.60
C GLY A 10 -8.45 -17.55 -5.90
N ARG A 11 -8.21 -18.20 -7.06
CA ARG A 11 -8.64 -17.72 -8.38
C ARG A 11 -10.16 -17.73 -8.56
N GLU A 12 -10.85 -18.67 -7.93
CA GLU A 12 -12.31 -18.77 -7.96
C GLU A 12 -12.96 -17.76 -7.02
N VAL A 13 -12.41 -17.60 -5.81
CA VAL A 13 -12.99 -16.71 -4.79
C VAL A 13 -12.74 -15.23 -5.10
N ALA A 14 -11.55 -14.87 -5.60
CA ALA A 14 -11.17 -13.46 -5.78
C ALA A 14 -12.11 -12.65 -6.70
N PRO A 15 -12.53 -13.16 -7.88
CA PRO A 15 -13.46 -12.44 -8.76
C PRO A 15 -14.88 -12.31 -8.17
N GLU A 16 -15.28 -13.24 -7.31
CA GLU A 16 -16.61 -13.30 -6.70
C GLU A 16 -16.68 -12.58 -5.33
N LEU A 17 -15.59 -11.95 -4.88
CA LEU A 17 -15.52 -11.33 -3.54
C LEU A 17 -16.68 -10.37 -3.25
N PRO A 18 -17.03 -9.41 -4.14
CA PRO A 18 -18.16 -8.52 -3.88
C PRO A 18 -19.48 -9.27 -3.68
N GLN A 19 -19.76 -10.29 -4.49
CA GLN A 19 -20.99 -11.09 -4.39
C GLN A 19 -20.99 -11.98 -3.15
N LEU A 20 -19.86 -12.60 -2.81
CA LEU A 20 -19.72 -13.45 -1.63
C LEU A 20 -19.87 -12.65 -0.33
N ILE A 21 -19.33 -11.43 -0.29
CA ILE A 21 -19.49 -10.51 0.84
C ILE A 21 -20.95 -10.06 0.96
N ALA A 22 -21.56 -9.57 -0.13
CA ALA A 22 -22.95 -9.12 -0.14
C ALA A 22 -23.97 -10.23 0.20
N SER A 23 -23.62 -11.50 -0.06
CA SER A 23 -24.44 -12.66 0.29
C SER A 23 -24.06 -13.31 1.63
N HIS A 24 -23.13 -12.73 2.39
CA HIS A 24 -22.63 -13.24 3.68
C HIS A 24 -22.02 -14.65 3.63
N ARG A 25 -21.53 -15.08 2.46
CA ARG A 25 -21.01 -16.44 2.20
C ARG A 25 -19.48 -16.53 2.12
N LEU A 26 -18.76 -15.40 2.16
CA LEU A 26 -17.30 -15.42 2.03
C LEU A 26 -16.65 -16.20 3.17
N ARG A 27 -17.08 -16.00 4.42
CA ARG A 27 -16.55 -16.73 5.57
C ARG A 27 -16.69 -18.25 5.43
N SER A 28 -17.88 -18.74 5.06
CA SER A 28 -18.09 -20.18 4.86
C SER A 28 -17.26 -20.73 3.70
N ARG A 29 -17.11 -19.95 2.62
CA ARG A 29 -16.29 -20.33 1.47
C ARG A 29 -14.81 -20.45 1.83
N VAL A 30 -14.28 -19.52 2.63
CA VAL A 30 -12.88 -19.55 3.11
C VAL A 30 -12.62 -20.78 3.97
N HIS A 31 -13.53 -21.16 4.87
CA HIS A 31 -13.37 -22.38 5.68
C HIS A 31 -13.36 -23.68 4.86
N GLN A 32 -13.98 -23.67 3.68
CA GLN A 32 -13.98 -24.82 2.75
C GLN A 32 -12.74 -24.87 1.85
N MET A 33 -11.89 -23.84 1.87
CA MET A 33 -10.67 -23.84 1.07
C MET A 33 -9.66 -24.86 1.62
N PRO A 34 -8.90 -25.55 0.74
CA PRO A 34 -7.81 -26.39 1.20
C PRO A 34 -6.70 -25.56 1.85
N GLN A 35 -5.95 -26.17 2.76
CA GLN A 35 -4.73 -25.56 3.29
C GLN A 35 -3.70 -25.41 2.17
N LEU A 36 -3.36 -24.18 1.82
CA LEU A 36 -2.37 -23.87 0.80
C LEU A 36 -1.01 -23.55 1.44
N SER A 37 0.08 -23.75 0.69
CA SER A 37 1.45 -23.46 1.13
C SER A 37 2.22 -22.78 0.01
N ALA A 38 3.06 -21.80 0.33
CA ALA A 38 3.80 -20.98 -0.63
C ALA A 38 4.83 -21.76 -1.48
N ARG A 39 5.12 -23.03 -1.15
CA ARG A 39 6.12 -23.88 -1.82
C ARG A 39 5.95 -24.02 -3.34
N HIS A 40 4.74 -23.83 -3.85
CA HIS A 40 4.45 -23.96 -5.28
C HIS A 40 4.45 -22.62 -6.03
N LEU A 41 4.64 -21.48 -5.33
CA LEU A 41 4.76 -20.17 -5.98
C LEU A 41 6.20 -19.96 -6.40
N ARG A 42 6.40 -19.63 -7.67
CA ARG A 42 7.71 -19.43 -8.29
C ARG A 42 7.83 -17.99 -8.75
N GLY A 43 8.93 -17.37 -8.33
CA GLY A 43 9.26 -16.02 -8.75
C GLY A 43 8.40 -14.93 -8.10
N ARG A 44 8.79 -13.69 -8.37
CA ARG A 44 8.27 -12.50 -7.69
C ARG A 44 6.81 -12.19 -8.04
N GLU A 45 6.41 -12.43 -9.29
CA GLU A 45 5.07 -12.07 -9.79
C GLU A 45 3.98 -12.97 -9.18
N GLU A 46 4.22 -14.28 -9.12
CA GLU A 46 3.29 -15.23 -8.50
C GLU A 46 3.14 -14.96 -7.00
N LEU A 47 4.26 -14.74 -6.29
CA LEU A 47 4.24 -14.34 -4.88
C LEU A 47 3.51 -13.02 -4.67
N HIS A 48 3.63 -12.08 -5.62
CA HIS A 48 2.91 -10.82 -5.55
C HIS A 48 1.41 -11.04 -5.67
N LEU A 49 1.00 -11.69 -6.74
CA LEU A 49 -0.40 -11.95 -7.02
C LEU A 49 -1.06 -12.79 -5.92
N ALA A 50 -0.36 -13.79 -5.38
CA ALA A 50 -0.89 -14.63 -4.30
C ALA A 50 -1.11 -13.81 -3.03
N HIS A 51 -0.14 -12.96 -2.67
CA HIS A 51 -0.29 -12.05 -1.54
C HIS A 51 -1.45 -11.08 -1.77
N LEU A 52 -1.57 -10.51 -2.97
CA LEU A 52 -2.68 -9.62 -3.34
C LEU A 52 -4.04 -10.31 -3.15
N VAL A 53 -4.19 -11.51 -3.72
CA VAL A 53 -5.42 -12.32 -3.60
C VAL A 53 -5.79 -12.60 -2.15
N LEU A 54 -4.85 -13.13 -1.37
CA LEU A 54 -5.13 -13.47 0.02
C LEU A 54 -5.40 -12.24 0.87
N SER A 55 -4.72 -11.13 0.58
CA SER A 55 -4.97 -9.87 1.25
C SER A 55 -6.42 -9.41 1.06
N PHE A 56 -6.91 -9.37 -0.18
CA PHE A 56 -8.29 -9.02 -0.50
C PHE A 56 -9.30 -10.00 0.13
N ILE A 57 -9.02 -11.30 0.08
CA ILE A 57 -9.87 -12.32 0.75
C ILE A 57 -9.91 -12.07 2.26
N THR A 58 -8.78 -11.73 2.88
CA THR A 58 -8.69 -11.45 4.32
C THR A 58 -9.50 -10.23 4.70
N MET A 59 -9.35 -9.12 3.97
CA MET A 59 -10.14 -7.91 4.23
C MET A 59 -11.64 -8.18 4.07
N GLY A 60 -12.03 -8.93 3.03
CA GLY A 60 -13.41 -9.35 2.84
C GLY A 60 -13.91 -10.25 3.99
N TYR A 61 -13.10 -11.21 4.44
CA TYR A 61 -13.45 -12.13 5.51
C TYR A 61 -13.66 -11.41 6.85
N VAL A 62 -12.71 -10.53 7.20
CA VAL A 62 -12.71 -9.77 8.46
C VAL A 62 -13.93 -8.83 8.49
N TRP A 63 -14.10 -8.05 7.43
CA TRP A 63 -15.06 -6.95 7.37
C TRP A 63 -16.38 -7.29 6.68
N GLN A 64 -16.68 -8.57 6.43
CA GLN A 64 -17.91 -9.01 5.74
C GLN A 64 -19.17 -8.37 6.34
N GLU A 65 -19.25 -8.32 7.67
CA GLU A 65 -20.40 -7.81 8.44
C GLU A 65 -20.21 -6.35 8.88
N GLY A 66 -19.30 -5.62 8.23
CA GLY A 66 -18.97 -4.24 8.60
C GLY A 66 -18.26 -4.12 9.96
N GLU A 67 -18.39 -2.95 10.57
CA GLU A 67 -17.75 -2.59 11.85
C GLU A 67 -18.42 -3.24 13.07
N GLU A 68 -19.65 -3.75 12.95
CA GLU A 68 -20.43 -4.32 14.06
C GLU A 68 -20.27 -5.85 14.21
N GLY A 69 -19.95 -6.55 13.12
CA GLY A 69 -19.83 -8.03 13.11
C GLY A 69 -18.41 -8.53 12.86
N THR A 70 -17.41 -7.88 13.46
CA THR A 70 -15.99 -8.24 13.29
C THR A 70 -15.70 -9.64 13.79
N VAL A 71 -14.72 -10.30 13.16
CA VAL A 71 -14.18 -11.60 13.61
C VAL A 71 -12.88 -11.37 14.36
N GLN A 72 -12.70 -12.11 15.45
CA GLN A 72 -11.47 -12.05 16.26
C GLN A 72 -10.42 -13.07 15.80
N VAL A 73 -10.82 -14.07 14.99
CA VAL A 73 -9.96 -15.14 14.51
C VAL A 73 -10.08 -15.27 12.99
N MET A 74 -8.94 -15.19 12.33
CA MET A 74 -8.79 -15.50 10.91
C MET A 74 -8.55 -17.00 10.74
N ALA A 75 -9.24 -17.60 9.76
CA ALA A 75 -9.19 -19.04 9.51
C ALA A 75 -7.77 -19.52 9.13
N THR A 76 -7.35 -20.66 9.68
CA THR A 76 -6.03 -21.30 9.45
C THR A 76 -5.67 -21.44 7.97
N GLN A 77 -6.67 -21.73 7.13
CA GLN A 77 -6.57 -21.89 5.67
C GLN A 77 -5.94 -20.68 4.99
N SER A 78 -6.20 -19.49 5.54
CA SER A 78 -5.67 -18.23 5.03
C SER A 78 -4.48 -17.74 5.86
N SER A 79 -4.53 -17.87 7.20
CA SER A 79 -3.51 -17.31 8.11
C SER A 79 -2.10 -17.84 7.87
N VAL A 80 -1.94 -19.16 7.69
CA VAL A 80 -0.61 -19.78 7.51
C VAL A 80 0.04 -19.35 6.20
N LEU A 81 -0.69 -19.47 5.08
CA LEU A 81 -0.17 -19.05 3.78
C LEU A 81 0.13 -17.54 3.77
N PHE A 82 -0.74 -16.74 4.41
CA PHE A 82 -0.54 -15.31 4.52
C PHE A 82 0.79 -14.96 5.22
N GLN A 83 1.08 -15.64 6.33
CA GLN A 83 2.32 -15.46 7.07
C GLN A 83 3.55 -15.91 6.28
N GLU A 84 3.47 -17.05 5.57
CA GLU A 84 4.55 -17.54 4.70
C GLU A 84 4.90 -16.51 3.61
N LEU A 85 3.88 -15.98 2.93
CA LEU A 85 4.06 -14.98 1.88
C LEU A 85 4.63 -13.66 2.42
N SER A 86 4.12 -13.19 3.55
CA SER A 86 4.60 -11.97 4.18
C SER A 86 6.09 -12.06 4.54
N ARG A 87 6.51 -13.18 5.15
CA ARG A 87 7.91 -13.45 5.49
C ARG A 87 8.79 -13.49 4.24
N SER A 88 8.34 -14.16 3.17
CA SER A 88 9.10 -14.25 1.93
C SER A 88 9.37 -12.89 1.27
N ARG A 89 8.51 -11.90 1.54
CA ARG A 89 8.61 -10.54 0.98
C ARG A 89 9.37 -9.55 1.87
N GLY A 90 9.72 -9.93 3.10
CA GLY A 90 10.33 -9.04 4.08
C GLY A 90 9.42 -7.90 4.55
N VAL A 91 8.11 -8.04 4.37
CA VAL A 91 7.08 -7.10 4.87
C VAL A 91 6.49 -7.70 6.14
N GLN A 92 6.21 -6.87 7.17
CA GLN A 92 5.48 -7.35 8.35
C GLN A 92 4.12 -7.90 7.93
N GLY A 93 3.64 -8.95 8.60
CA GLY A 93 2.46 -9.78 8.25
C GLY A 93 1.09 -9.09 8.20
N ASN A 94 1.00 -7.97 7.49
CA ASN A 94 -0.21 -7.21 7.27
C ASN A 94 -1.00 -7.76 6.06
N PRO A 95 -2.23 -8.22 6.27
CA PRO A 95 -3.12 -8.75 5.24
C PRO A 95 -3.80 -7.71 4.40
N GLU A 96 -3.47 -6.44 4.56
CA GLU A 96 -3.94 -5.45 3.63
C GLU A 96 -3.23 -5.54 2.26
N PRO A 97 -3.97 -5.45 1.15
CA PRO A 97 -3.36 -5.27 -0.15
C PRO A 97 -2.96 -3.80 -0.27
N GLN A 98 -1.68 -3.51 -0.08
CA GLN A 98 -1.18 -2.14 -0.16
C GLN A 98 -1.46 -1.58 -1.56
N PRO A 99 -2.40 -0.63 -1.71
CA PRO A 99 -2.81 -0.15 -3.03
C PRO A 99 -1.59 0.41 -3.77
N HIS A 100 -0.73 1.16 -3.07
CA HIS A 100 0.49 1.75 -3.61
C HIS A 100 1.53 0.72 -4.10
N GLN A 101 1.55 -0.50 -3.54
CA GLN A 101 2.50 -1.56 -3.95
C GLN A 101 1.94 -2.50 -4.99
N SER A 102 0.65 -2.83 -4.92
CA SER A 102 0.01 -3.83 -5.78
C SER A 102 -0.49 -3.28 -7.12
N LEU A 103 -0.36 -1.97 -7.32
CA LEU A 103 -0.80 -1.29 -8.54
C LEU A 103 0.35 -0.89 -9.47
N SER A 104 1.60 -1.27 -9.16
CA SER A 104 2.78 -0.81 -9.91
C SER A 104 2.91 -1.36 -11.36
N LEU A 105 1.86 -1.91 -11.96
CA LEU A 105 1.92 -2.40 -13.34
C LEU A 105 0.81 -1.80 -14.23
N ALA A 106 1.31 -1.06 -15.23
CA ALA A 106 0.70 -0.61 -16.46
C ALA A 106 -0.13 0.69 -16.42
N ALA A 107 -0.04 1.43 -17.52
CA ALA A 107 -0.32 2.86 -17.65
C ALA A 107 -1.54 3.15 -18.54
N LEU A 108 -2.09 4.36 -18.35
CA LEU A 108 -3.26 5.01 -18.95
C LEU A 108 -4.64 4.55 -18.43
N TYR A 109 -5.22 5.45 -17.63
CA TYR A 109 -6.52 5.43 -16.95
C TYR A 109 -7.72 4.85 -17.73
N ARG A 110 -7.70 4.85 -19.06
CA ARG A 110 -8.85 4.39 -19.86
C ARG A 110 -8.91 2.88 -20.07
N ASN A 111 -7.79 2.16 -19.90
CA ASN A 111 -7.71 0.72 -20.23
C ASN A 111 -7.19 -0.13 -19.06
N LEU A 112 -7.32 0.34 -17.82
CA LEU A 112 -6.87 -0.38 -16.62
C LEU A 112 -8.05 -0.69 -15.73
N ASP A 113 -8.03 -1.89 -15.16
CA ASP A 113 -8.96 -2.33 -14.13
C ASP A 113 -8.21 -3.03 -12.99
N PRO A 114 -8.65 -2.87 -11.73
CA PRO A 114 -8.12 -3.66 -10.63
C PRO A 114 -8.32 -5.16 -10.89
N ILE A 115 -7.29 -5.96 -10.61
CA ILE A 115 -7.36 -7.43 -10.76
C ILE A 115 -8.40 -8.03 -9.82
N ILE A 116 -8.57 -7.43 -8.63
CA ILE A 116 -9.48 -7.88 -7.58
C ILE A 116 -10.20 -6.67 -7.03
N THR A 117 -11.47 -6.83 -6.68
CA THR A 117 -12.32 -5.76 -6.15
C THR A 117 -13.00 -6.19 -4.86
N LEU A 118 -13.35 -5.19 -4.04
CA LEU A 118 -14.19 -5.30 -2.85
C LEU A 118 -15.47 -4.50 -3.10
N PRO A 119 -16.47 -4.56 -2.20
CA PRO A 119 -17.63 -3.69 -2.29
C PRO A 119 -17.23 -2.21 -2.42
N GLY A 120 -17.95 -1.48 -3.29
CA GLY A 120 -17.65 -0.08 -3.63
C GLY A 120 -17.71 0.23 -5.13
N GLY A 121 -17.79 -0.79 -5.99
CA GLY A 121 -18.04 -0.65 -7.42
C GLY A 121 -17.10 0.35 -8.11
N GLU A 122 -17.68 1.24 -8.93
CA GLU A 122 -16.91 2.28 -9.65
C GLU A 122 -16.15 3.22 -8.72
N SER A 123 -16.63 3.49 -7.50
CA SER A 123 -15.91 4.34 -6.54
C SER A 123 -14.62 3.66 -6.03
N LEU A 124 -14.64 2.34 -5.81
CA LEU A 124 -13.43 1.62 -5.42
C LEU A 124 -12.43 1.60 -6.59
N ARG A 125 -12.93 1.32 -7.78
CA ARG A 125 -12.14 1.37 -9.02
C ARG A 125 -11.50 2.75 -9.21
N GLY A 126 -12.29 3.82 -9.05
CA GLY A 126 -11.83 5.19 -9.11
C GLY A 126 -10.74 5.49 -8.08
N PHE A 127 -10.95 5.11 -6.82
CA PHE A 127 -9.98 5.30 -5.74
C PHE A 127 -8.64 4.63 -6.03
N VAL A 128 -8.67 3.36 -6.44
CA VAL A 128 -7.50 2.56 -6.80
C VAL A 128 -6.76 3.17 -8.01
N LEU A 129 -7.47 3.52 -9.08
CA LEU A 129 -6.82 4.05 -10.29
C LEU A 129 -6.29 5.47 -10.10
N VAL A 130 -7.00 6.33 -9.36
CA VAL A 130 -6.53 7.69 -9.08
C VAL A 130 -5.27 7.66 -8.21
N THR A 131 -5.22 6.82 -7.17
CA THR A 131 -4.01 6.69 -6.33
C THR A 131 -2.81 6.18 -7.14
N LEU A 132 -3.01 5.22 -8.05
CA LEU A 132 -1.97 4.79 -8.99
C LEU A 132 -1.48 5.94 -9.89
N LEU A 133 -2.38 6.80 -10.37
CA LEU A 133 -1.99 7.95 -11.19
C LEU A 133 -1.13 8.95 -10.43
N VAL A 134 -1.42 9.16 -9.14
CA VAL A 134 -0.58 10.00 -8.26
C VAL A 134 0.82 9.41 -8.16
N GLU A 135 0.96 8.11 -7.89
CA GLU A 135 2.26 7.42 -7.85
C GLU A 135 3.00 7.52 -9.19
N LYS A 136 2.29 7.35 -10.32
CA LYS A 136 2.87 7.49 -11.66
C LYS A 136 3.35 8.93 -11.92
N ALA A 137 2.57 9.93 -11.53
CA ALA A 137 2.91 11.34 -11.71
C ALA A 137 4.17 11.74 -10.92
N ALA A 138 4.47 11.03 -9.84
CA ALA A 138 5.65 11.25 -9.02
C ALA A 138 6.97 10.76 -9.62
N VAL A 139 6.94 9.90 -10.64
CA VAL A 139 8.13 9.24 -11.21
C VAL A 139 9.24 10.23 -11.62
N PRO A 140 8.96 11.37 -12.29
CA PRO A 140 9.98 12.37 -12.58
C PRO A 140 10.63 12.93 -11.30
N GLY A 141 9.84 13.18 -10.26
CA GLY A 141 10.32 13.66 -8.96
C GLY A 141 11.24 12.66 -8.27
N ILE A 142 10.94 11.36 -8.32
CA ILE A 142 11.82 10.32 -7.79
C ILE A 142 13.17 10.30 -8.51
N LYS A 143 13.19 10.44 -9.84
CA LYS A 143 14.44 10.57 -10.60
C LYS A 143 15.19 11.86 -10.26
N ALA A 144 14.45 12.94 -10.02
CA ALA A 144 15.02 14.22 -9.61
C ALA A 144 15.71 14.15 -8.26
N ILE A 145 15.20 13.37 -7.29
CA ILE A 145 15.88 13.15 -6.01
C ILE A 145 17.30 12.62 -6.21
N VAL A 146 17.46 11.57 -7.02
CA VAL A 146 18.77 10.97 -7.26
C VAL A 146 19.74 11.98 -7.88
N ARG A 147 19.28 12.76 -8.86
CA ARG A 147 20.09 13.81 -9.48
C ARG A 147 20.45 14.93 -8.51
N ALA A 148 19.51 15.36 -7.68
CA ALA A 148 19.73 16.41 -6.68
C ALA A 148 20.79 15.99 -5.66
N LEU A 149 20.72 14.76 -5.15
CA LEU A 149 21.71 14.23 -4.21
C LEU A 149 23.12 14.19 -4.83
N HIS A 150 23.25 13.72 -6.07
CA HIS A 150 24.53 13.74 -6.79
C HIS A 150 25.03 15.17 -7.05
N ALA A 151 24.14 16.08 -7.45
CA ALA A 151 24.49 17.47 -7.74
C ALA A 151 25.04 18.20 -6.49
N ILE A 152 24.45 17.95 -5.31
CA ILE A 152 24.96 18.48 -4.04
C ILE A 152 26.40 18.00 -3.78
N LEU A 153 26.67 16.70 -3.98
CA LEU A 153 28.00 16.12 -3.76
C LEU A 153 29.06 16.66 -4.74
N GLN A 154 28.65 17.02 -5.96
CA GLN A 154 29.54 17.55 -6.99
C GLN A 154 29.58 19.09 -7.01
N HIS A 155 28.83 19.76 -6.12
CA HIS A 155 28.66 21.22 -6.13
C HIS A 155 28.17 21.77 -7.49
N ASP A 156 27.32 21.00 -8.18
CA ASP A 156 26.73 21.37 -9.48
C ASP A 156 25.38 22.06 -9.27
N GLU A 157 25.42 23.38 -9.09
CA GLU A 157 24.23 24.20 -8.82
C GLU A 157 23.22 24.20 -9.99
N GLU A 158 23.68 24.10 -11.23
CA GLU A 158 22.79 24.10 -12.41
C GLU A 158 21.97 22.80 -12.48
N THR A 159 22.62 21.65 -12.26
CA THR A 159 21.91 20.37 -12.19
C THR A 159 21.03 20.28 -10.96
N LEU A 160 21.46 20.84 -9.82
CA LEU A 160 20.64 20.90 -8.62
C LEU A 160 19.35 21.71 -8.87
N GLN A 161 19.47 22.92 -9.43
CA GLN A 161 18.31 23.76 -9.74
C GLN A 161 17.33 23.04 -10.66
N ARG A 162 17.79 22.46 -11.77
CA ARG A 162 16.94 21.71 -12.72
C ARG A 162 16.25 20.53 -12.04
N ALA A 163 16.96 19.82 -11.16
CA ALA A 163 16.36 18.72 -10.40
C ALA A 163 15.25 19.21 -9.46
N LEU A 164 15.43 20.34 -8.78
CA LEU A 164 14.39 20.91 -7.92
C LEU A 164 13.18 21.41 -8.72
N GLU A 165 13.39 22.00 -9.90
CA GLU A 165 12.31 22.39 -10.81
C GLU A 165 11.51 21.17 -11.29
N GLU A 166 12.18 20.07 -11.68
CA GLU A 166 11.53 18.82 -12.04
C GLU A 166 10.77 18.19 -10.87
N LEU A 167 11.32 18.25 -9.64
CA LEU A 167 10.63 17.77 -8.44
C LEU A 167 9.35 18.58 -8.17
N ALA A 168 9.42 19.90 -8.27
CA ALA A 168 8.26 20.77 -8.11
C ALA A 168 7.18 20.48 -9.17
N GLY A 169 7.59 20.30 -10.43
CA GLY A 169 6.67 19.89 -11.51
C GLY A 169 6.01 18.53 -11.25
N ALA A 170 6.73 17.57 -10.67
CA ALA A 170 6.17 16.28 -10.30
C ALA A 170 5.14 16.39 -9.18
N ILE A 171 5.39 17.21 -8.14
CA ILE A 171 4.43 17.48 -7.06
C ILE A 171 3.16 18.13 -7.62
N GLU A 172 3.30 19.07 -8.56
CA GLU A 172 2.16 19.70 -9.22
C GLU A 172 1.35 18.68 -10.05
N ALA A 173 2.03 17.81 -10.80
CA ALA A 173 1.38 16.74 -11.55
C ALA A 173 0.66 15.73 -10.63
N MET A 174 1.24 15.41 -9.47
CA MET A 174 0.59 14.58 -8.44
C MET A 174 -0.67 15.24 -7.90
N ARG A 175 -0.64 16.55 -7.65
CA ARG A 175 -1.80 17.33 -7.22
C ARG A 175 -2.92 17.25 -8.24
N GLU A 176 -2.62 17.46 -9.52
CA GLU A 176 -3.61 17.38 -10.59
C GLU A 176 -4.18 15.97 -10.73
N ALA A 177 -3.34 14.93 -10.64
CA ALA A 177 -3.80 13.55 -10.63
C ALA A 177 -4.76 13.28 -9.46
N LEU A 178 -4.45 13.79 -8.25
CA LEU A 178 -5.28 13.62 -7.06
C LEU A 178 -6.63 14.34 -7.18
N ARG A 179 -6.71 15.48 -7.89
CA ARG A 179 -7.99 16.20 -8.09
C ARG A 179 -9.06 15.34 -8.74
N ARG A 180 -8.64 14.39 -9.58
CA ARG A 180 -9.53 13.42 -10.26
C ARG A 180 -10.27 12.48 -9.30
N MET A 181 -9.88 12.44 -8.02
CA MET A 181 -10.62 11.72 -6.98
C MET A 181 -12.08 12.19 -6.92
N HIS A 182 -12.34 13.49 -7.09
CA HIS A 182 -13.69 14.07 -7.05
C HIS A 182 -14.58 13.59 -8.20
N ASP A 183 -13.99 13.22 -9.34
CA ASP A 183 -14.74 12.78 -10.52
C ASP A 183 -15.06 11.28 -10.50
N HIS A 184 -14.35 10.52 -9.67
CA HIS A 184 -14.33 9.05 -9.74
C HIS A 184 -14.67 8.35 -8.44
N VAL A 185 -14.78 9.08 -7.33
CA VAL A 185 -15.06 8.50 -6.02
C VAL A 185 -16.20 9.24 -5.36
N ASP A 186 -17.33 8.56 -5.21
CA ASP A 186 -18.45 9.04 -4.40
C ASP A 186 -18.04 9.06 -2.91
N PRO A 187 -18.08 10.22 -2.22
CA PRO A 187 -17.68 10.32 -0.82
C PRO A 187 -18.52 9.46 0.14
N ALA A 188 -19.82 9.29 -0.12
CA ALA A 188 -20.70 8.48 0.70
C ALA A 188 -20.35 6.99 0.56
N VAL A 189 -20.09 6.53 -0.68
CA VAL A 189 -19.65 5.15 -0.93
C VAL A 189 -18.27 4.91 -0.32
N PHE A 190 -17.35 5.87 -0.44
CA PHE A 190 -16.03 5.75 0.16
C PHE A 190 -16.11 5.59 1.68
N TYR A 191 -16.85 6.48 2.34
CA TYR A 191 -16.93 6.50 3.80
C TYR A 191 -17.69 5.29 4.38
N ALA A 192 -18.82 4.94 3.79
CA ALA A 192 -19.73 3.91 4.32
C ALA A 192 -19.36 2.48 3.88
N VAL A 193 -18.59 2.32 2.79
CA VAL A 193 -18.27 1.00 2.24
C VAL A 193 -16.76 0.79 2.15
N ILE A 194 -16.07 1.57 1.32
CA ILE A 194 -14.66 1.31 0.97
C ILE A 194 -13.74 1.41 2.19
N ARG A 195 -13.92 2.45 3.02
CA ARG A 195 -13.11 2.70 4.23
C ARG A 195 -13.08 1.49 5.16
N ILE A 196 -14.20 0.79 5.30
CA ILE A 196 -14.32 -0.38 6.17
C ILE A 196 -13.33 -1.45 5.72
N PHE A 197 -13.32 -1.77 4.42
CA PHE A 197 -12.43 -2.78 3.85
C PHE A 197 -10.95 -2.37 3.78
N LEU A 198 -10.64 -1.09 3.99
CA LEU A 198 -9.26 -0.59 4.13
C LEU A 198 -8.83 -0.50 5.61
N SER A 199 -9.75 -0.72 6.56
CA SER A 199 -9.45 -0.57 7.98
C SER A 199 -8.63 -1.74 8.50
N GLY A 200 -7.59 -1.46 9.26
CA GLY A 200 -6.83 -2.48 9.98
C GLY A 200 -7.41 -2.72 11.37
N TRP A 201 -6.65 -3.42 12.20
CA TRP A 201 -7.02 -3.77 13.58
C TRP A 201 -5.94 -3.36 14.59
N LYS A 202 -5.05 -2.46 14.19
CA LYS A 202 -4.21 -1.68 15.11
C LYS A 202 -4.89 -0.34 15.35
N ASP A 203 -4.99 0.05 16.61
CA ASP A 203 -5.62 1.31 17.02
C ASP A 203 -7.09 1.41 16.53
N ASN A 204 -7.76 0.26 16.33
CA ASN A 204 -9.14 0.19 15.87
C ASN A 204 -10.10 -0.11 17.04
N PRO A 205 -11.05 0.79 17.36
CA PRO A 205 -12.01 0.58 18.45
C PRO A 205 -12.89 -0.68 18.30
N THR A 206 -13.14 -1.15 17.07
CA THR A 206 -13.98 -2.34 16.83
C THR A 206 -13.20 -3.65 16.97
N MET A 207 -11.86 -3.57 17.03
CA MET A 207 -10.95 -4.70 17.20
C MET A 207 -9.79 -4.32 18.15
N PRO A 208 -10.08 -3.96 19.42
CA PRO A 208 -9.07 -3.42 20.32
C PRO A 208 -7.98 -4.42 20.70
N ALA A 209 -8.31 -5.72 20.67
CA ALA A 209 -7.34 -6.78 20.90
C ALA A 209 -6.45 -7.05 19.67
N GLY A 210 -6.88 -6.70 18.46
CA GLY A 210 -6.27 -7.13 17.21
C GLY A 210 -6.96 -8.34 16.59
N LEU A 211 -6.24 -9.11 15.77
CA LEU A 211 -6.74 -10.29 15.08
C LEU A 211 -5.85 -11.50 15.37
N VAL A 212 -6.44 -12.62 15.78
CA VAL A 212 -5.74 -13.90 15.95
C VAL A 212 -5.59 -14.56 14.58
N TYR A 213 -4.37 -14.99 14.28
CA TYR A 213 -4.04 -15.71 13.06
C TYR A 213 -3.92 -17.18 13.42
N GLU A 214 -5.01 -17.93 13.21
CA GLU A 214 -5.09 -19.33 13.61
C GLU A 214 -3.98 -20.16 12.93
N GLY A 215 -3.29 -20.99 13.71
CA GLY A 215 -2.11 -21.75 13.26
C GLY A 215 -0.82 -20.93 13.08
N VAL A 216 -0.83 -19.63 13.39
CA VAL A 216 0.36 -18.76 13.31
C VAL A 216 0.71 -18.13 14.65
N SER A 217 -0.28 -17.59 15.37
CA SER A 217 -0.09 -16.97 16.68
C SER A 217 -1.31 -17.21 17.56
N GLU A 218 -1.08 -17.60 18.81
CA GLU A 218 -2.13 -17.73 19.82
C GLU A 218 -2.61 -16.36 20.32
N GLU A 219 -1.70 -15.38 20.33
CA GLU A 219 -2.01 -14.01 20.72
C GLU A 219 -2.49 -13.18 19.53
N PRO A 220 -3.47 -12.28 19.74
CA PRO A 220 -3.90 -11.33 18.71
C PRO A 220 -2.73 -10.45 18.21
N LEU A 221 -2.63 -10.31 16.89
CA LEU A 221 -1.66 -9.41 16.25
C LEU A 221 -2.35 -8.13 15.81
N ALA A 222 -1.65 -6.99 15.89
CA ALA A 222 -2.20 -5.67 15.55
C ALA A 222 -1.50 -5.05 14.33
N PHE A 223 -2.21 -4.96 13.20
CA PHE A 223 -1.73 -4.34 11.96
C PHE A 223 -2.56 -3.12 11.53
N SER A 224 -1.87 -2.10 11.03
CA SER A 224 -2.50 -0.87 10.52
C SER A 224 -3.20 -1.13 9.20
N GLY A 225 -4.30 -0.41 8.97
CA GLY A 225 -5.00 -0.42 7.69
C GLY A 225 -4.32 0.45 6.64
N GLY A 226 -5.02 0.57 5.52
CA GLY A 226 -4.60 1.28 4.32
C GLY A 226 -4.50 2.75 4.54
N SER A 227 -3.35 3.31 4.15
CA SER A 227 -3.13 4.73 4.21
C SER A 227 -2.15 5.18 3.13
N ALA A 228 -2.39 6.38 2.60
CA ALA A 228 -1.43 7.09 1.76
C ALA A 228 -0.05 7.23 2.44
N ALA A 229 0.00 7.20 3.78
CA ALA A 229 1.24 7.20 4.54
C ALA A 229 2.15 5.98 4.29
N GLN A 230 1.65 4.92 3.67
CA GLN A 230 2.47 3.78 3.22
C GLN A 230 3.16 4.05 1.87
N SER A 231 2.82 5.13 1.15
CA SER A 231 3.47 5.53 -0.10
C SER A 231 4.93 5.92 0.13
N THR A 232 5.85 5.26 -0.57
CA THR A 232 7.29 5.59 -0.52
C THR A 232 7.57 6.99 -1.07
N VAL A 233 6.81 7.44 -2.07
CA VAL A 233 7.02 8.72 -2.75
C VAL A 233 6.96 9.88 -1.76
N LEU A 234 5.92 9.92 -0.93
CA LEU A 234 5.71 11.01 0.01
C LEU A 234 6.88 11.10 1.01
N HIS A 235 7.36 9.96 1.50
CA HIS A 235 8.50 9.91 2.42
C HIS A 235 9.80 10.32 1.74
N ALA A 236 10.03 9.90 0.50
CA ALA A 236 11.23 10.24 -0.24
C ALA A 236 11.33 11.75 -0.50
N PHE A 237 10.21 12.41 -0.81
CA PHE A 237 10.16 13.85 -1.02
C PHE A 237 10.41 14.61 0.29
N ASP A 238 9.77 14.19 1.38
CA ASP A 238 9.97 14.79 2.69
C ASP A 238 11.42 14.65 3.18
N GLU A 239 12.03 13.47 3.03
CA GLU A 239 13.42 13.24 3.43
C GLU A 239 14.40 14.09 2.61
N LEU A 240 14.23 14.18 1.28
CA LEU A 240 15.08 15.05 0.47
C LEU A 240 14.97 16.51 0.91
N LEU A 241 13.74 17.01 1.07
CA LEU A 241 13.48 18.41 1.41
C LEU A 241 13.80 18.75 2.87
N GLY A 242 14.08 17.74 3.70
CA GLY A 242 14.35 17.89 5.12
C GLY A 242 13.12 18.35 5.91
N ILE A 243 11.92 17.91 5.50
CA ILE A 243 10.65 18.19 6.17
C ILE A 243 10.57 17.35 7.45
N ARG A 244 10.23 18.00 8.57
CA ARG A 244 10.08 17.35 9.88
C ARG A 244 8.65 17.50 10.37
N HIS A 245 8.01 16.38 10.64
CA HIS A 245 6.64 16.31 11.16
C HIS A 245 6.63 16.33 12.69
N GLY A 246 5.49 16.72 13.29
CA GLY A 246 5.29 16.66 14.74
C GLY A 246 5.42 15.23 15.28
N GLN A 247 5.74 15.09 16.57
CA GLN A 247 6.15 13.81 17.19
C GLN A 247 5.21 12.63 16.88
N ASP A 248 3.89 12.80 17.09
CA ASP A 248 2.92 11.73 16.88
C ASP A 248 2.78 11.35 15.39
N THR A 249 2.79 12.35 14.51
CA THR A 249 2.76 12.14 13.05
C THR A 249 4.03 11.45 12.58
N ALA A 250 5.20 11.88 13.07
CA ALA A 250 6.48 11.26 12.75
C ALA A 250 6.50 9.79 13.19
N ALA A 251 6.03 9.48 14.39
CA ALA A 251 5.93 8.10 14.89
C ALA A 251 5.02 7.25 14.01
N PHE A 252 3.85 7.77 13.60
CA PHE A 252 2.96 7.09 12.66
C PHE A 252 3.63 6.83 11.30
N LEU A 253 4.22 7.86 10.67
CA LEU A 253 4.92 7.74 9.40
C LEU A 253 6.08 6.73 9.47
N HIS A 254 6.89 6.77 10.53
CA HIS A 254 7.99 5.81 10.70
C HIS A 254 7.47 4.37 10.78
N ARG A 255 6.35 4.12 11.47
CA ARG A 255 5.72 2.79 11.46
C ARG A 255 5.27 2.39 10.05
N MET A 256 4.74 3.31 9.25
CA MET A 256 4.28 3.02 7.89
C MET A 256 5.41 2.55 6.96
N ARG A 257 6.67 2.89 7.25
CA ARG A 257 7.83 2.33 6.52
C ARG A 257 7.96 0.82 6.66
N ASN A 258 7.44 0.20 7.73
CA ASN A 258 7.44 -1.26 7.88
C ASN A 258 6.50 -1.97 6.90
N TYR A 259 5.60 -1.22 6.29
CA TYR A 259 4.67 -1.72 5.29
C TYR A 259 5.30 -1.62 3.89
N MET A 260 6.20 -0.67 3.62
CA MET A 260 6.88 -0.52 2.33
C MET A 260 7.67 -1.78 1.90
N PRO A 261 7.87 -2.03 0.59
CA PRO A 261 8.78 -3.09 0.16
C PRO A 261 10.19 -2.81 0.68
N PRO A 262 10.97 -3.82 1.07
CA PRO A 262 12.31 -3.59 1.62
C PRO A 262 13.22 -2.70 0.75
N PRO A 263 13.27 -2.84 -0.60
CA PRO A 263 14.08 -1.94 -1.44
C PRO A 263 13.59 -0.48 -1.41
N HIS A 264 12.29 -0.25 -1.26
CA HIS A 264 11.73 1.09 -1.22
C HIS A 264 12.00 1.76 0.13
N ARG A 265 11.89 1.01 1.23
CA ARG A 265 12.30 1.49 2.56
C ARG A 265 13.78 1.84 2.56
N ALA A 266 14.63 0.97 2.00
CA ALA A 266 16.06 1.22 1.89
C ALA A 266 16.37 2.50 1.09
N PHE A 267 15.63 2.76 0.01
CA PHE A 267 15.75 4.00 -0.76
C PHE A 267 15.46 5.25 0.08
N VAL A 268 14.39 5.25 0.88
CA VAL A 268 14.06 6.38 1.79
C VAL A 268 15.16 6.57 2.84
N GLU A 269 15.67 5.48 3.41
CA GLU A 269 16.78 5.53 4.38
C GLU A 269 18.09 6.02 3.76
N GLU A 270 18.35 5.73 2.48
CA GLU A 270 19.52 6.22 1.75
C GLU A 270 19.45 7.73 1.55
N ILE A 271 18.29 8.26 1.16
CA ILE A 271 18.06 9.72 1.08
C ILE A 271 18.30 10.38 2.43
N GLN A 272 17.78 9.78 3.51
CA GLN A 272 17.96 10.30 4.87
C GLN A 272 19.43 10.35 5.31
N ARG A 273 20.26 9.41 4.87
CA ARG A 273 21.71 9.36 5.15
C ARG A 273 22.53 10.25 4.22
N GLY A 274 21.95 10.71 3.11
CA GLY A 274 22.60 11.54 2.10
C GLY A 274 22.89 12.97 2.57
N PRO A 275 23.50 13.79 1.70
CA PRO A 275 23.74 15.19 2.01
C PRO A 275 22.43 15.96 2.20
N SER A 276 22.40 16.89 3.16
CA SER A 276 21.21 17.69 3.44
C SER A 276 21.04 18.80 2.40
N LEU A 277 20.04 18.66 1.52
CA LEU A 277 19.60 19.71 0.59
C LEU A 277 19.30 21.02 1.33
N LYS A 278 18.54 20.95 2.43
CA LYS A 278 18.16 22.12 3.22
C LYS A 278 19.39 22.88 3.74
N GLN A 279 20.38 22.17 4.29
CA GLN A 279 21.61 22.81 4.78
C GLN A 279 22.44 23.37 3.62
N HIS A 280 22.54 22.64 2.50
CA HIS A 280 23.24 23.11 1.30
C HIS A 280 22.68 24.45 0.83
N VAL A 281 21.37 24.53 0.60
CA VAL A 281 20.69 25.76 0.12
C VAL A 281 20.85 26.92 1.11
N LEU A 282 20.73 26.68 2.41
CA LEU A 282 20.95 27.72 3.43
C LEU A 282 22.39 28.24 3.39
N SER A 283 23.37 27.35 3.25
CA SER A 283 24.78 27.73 3.18
C SER A 283 25.15 28.54 1.92
N CYS A 284 24.42 28.34 0.81
CA CYS A 284 24.62 29.13 -0.41
C CYS A 284 24.09 30.56 -0.27
N ARG A 285 23.03 30.75 0.53
CA ARG A 285 22.47 32.07 0.82
C ARG A 285 23.40 32.93 1.66
N ASP A 286 24.14 32.33 2.58
CA ASP A 286 25.10 33.04 3.44
C ASP A 286 26.41 33.45 2.71
N ARG A 287 26.60 32.98 1.46
CA ARG A 287 27.76 33.34 0.60
C ARG A 287 27.46 34.47 -0.39
N GLN A 288 26.21 34.92 -0.48
CA GLN A 288 25.77 36.05 -1.32
C GLN A 288 25.66 37.32 -0.48
#